data_AF-A0A1L9S2F5-F1
#
_entry.id   AF-A0A1L9S2F5-F1
#
_cell.length_a   1.000
_cell.length_b   1.000
_cell.length_c   1.000
_cell.angle_alpha   90.00
_cell.angle_beta   90.00
_cell.angle_gamma   90.00
#
_symmetry.space_group_name_H-M   'P 1'
#
loop_
_entity.id
_entity.type
_entity.pdbx_description
1 polymer ?
#
loop_
_entity_poly.entity_id
_entity_poly.type
_entity_poly.pdbx_seq_one_letter_code
_entity_poly.pdbx_strand_id
1 'polypeptide(L)'
;MPDSEIEFFPQESIEEFFGGHISFTQGCTGTWALGQKLNERHDQSTKEEFEAYGAPSAAYGTFECFNVDGPGEIAIMKISMQIPYAGPTFQSARTRARQTSNQLTSYTRSELKRAKS
;
A
#
# COMPACT_ATOMS: atom_id res chain seq x y z
N MET A 1 6.06 -15.29 22.81
CA MET A 1 5.24 -15.58 21.61
C MET A 1 5.95 -14.88 20.47
N PRO A 2 6.27 -15.52 19.34
CA PRO A 2 6.84 -14.79 18.22
C PRO A 2 5.74 -13.85 17.71
N ASP A 3 6.03 -12.55 17.69
CA ASP A 3 5.18 -11.55 17.04
C ASP A 3 5.00 -12.00 15.59
N SER A 4 3.81 -12.44 15.23
CA SER A 4 3.44 -12.57 13.83
C SER A 4 3.57 -11.19 13.23
N GLU A 5 4.57 -10.97 12.36
CA GLU A 5 4.71 -9.73 11.61
C GLU A 5 3.37 -9.42 10.95
N ILE A 6 2.85 -8.22 11.19
CA ILE A 6 1.57 -7.80 10.59
C ILE A 6 1.79 -7.70 9.08
N GLU A 7 1.08 -8.55 8.35
CA GLU A 7 1.02 -8.51 6.89
C GLU A 7 -0.12 -7.59 6.46
N PHE A 8 0.21 -6.48 5.82
CA PHE A 8 -0.75 -5.48 5.34
C PHE A 8 -1.25 -5.78 3.93
N PHE A 9 -0.53 -6.61 3.17
CA PHE A 9 -0.94 -7.10 1.85
C PHE A 9 -0.92 -8.63 1.80
N PRO A 10 -1.81 -9.33 2.54
CA PRO A 10 -1.82 -10.79 2.54
C PRO A 10 -2.00 -11.36 1.13
N GLN A 11 -1.14 -12.31 0.75
CA GLN A 11 -1.11 -12.89 -0.59
C GLN A 11 -2.45 -13.51 -1.00
N GLU A 12 -3.17 -14.12 -0.05
CA GLU A 12 -4.47 -14.76 -0.28
C GLU A 12 -5.61 -13.76 -0.52
N SER A 13 -5.42 -12.47 -0.18
CA SER A 13 -6.46 -11.44 -0.32
C SER A 13 -6.10 -10.35 -1.35
N ILE A 14 -5.08 -10.55 -2.19
CA ILE A 14 -4.68 -9.57 -3.21
C ILE A 14 -5.85 -9.26 -4.16
N GLU A 15 -6.65 -10.27 -4.52
CA GLU A 15 -7.86 -10.09 -5.33
C GLU A 15 -8.90 -9.21 -4.63
N GLU A 16 -8.96 -9.21 -3.30
CA GLU A 16 -9.92 -8.42 -2.52
C GLU A 16 -9.50 -6.96 -2.35
N PHE A 17 -8.19 -6.68 -2.25
CA PHE A 17 -7.68 -5.33 -1.94
C PHE A 17 -7.98 -4.29 -3.04
N PHE A 18 -8.16 -4.71 -4.28
CA PHE A 18 -8.41 -3.83 -5.43
C PHE A 18 -9.48 -4.36 -6.40
N GLY A 19 -10.27 -5.36 -6.00
CA GLY A 19 -11.16 -6.08 -6.94
C GLY A 19 -10.38 -6.84 -8.02
N GLY A 20 -9.12 -7.16 -7.74
CA GLY A 20 -8.16 -7.82 -8.62
C GLY A 20 -7.64 -6.93 -9.76
N HIS A 21 -8.31 -5.83 -10.11
CA HIS A 21 -8.11 -5.11 -11.37
C HIS A 21 -8.03 -3.60 -11.19
N ILE A 22 -7.03 -2.98 -11.81
CA ILE A 22 -6.82 -1.54 -11.78
C ILE A 22 -6.78 -1.01 -13.21
N SER A 23 -7.73 -0.13 -13.55
CA SER A 23 -7.82 0.49 -14.87
C SER A 23 -7.15 1.87 -14.87
N PHE A 24 -6.19 2.06 -15.77
CA PHE A 24 -5.57 3.35 -16.02
C PHE A 24 -6.09 3.95 -17.33
N THR A 25 -6.52 5.21 -17.29
CA THR A 25 -7.03 5.95 -18.46
C THR A 25 -6.00 6.89 -19.08
N GLN A 26 -4.84 7.05 -18.44
CA GLN A 26 -3.73 7.87 -18.91
C GLN A 26 -2.40 7.15 -18.66
N GLY A 27 -1.46 7.24 -19.60
CA GLY A 27 -0.16 6.56 -19.53
C GLY A 27 -0.26 5.11 -20.00
N CYS A 28 0.06 4.14 -19.13
CA CYS A 28 -0.09 2.70 -19.38
C CYS A 28 -1.57 2.29 -19.41
N THR A 29 -2.28 2.74 -20.44
CA THR A 29 -3.73 2.53 -20.58
C THR A 29 -4.06 1.05 -20.66
N GLY A 30 -5.06 0.62 -19.89
CA GLY A 30 -5.47 -0.79 -19.84
C GLY A 30 -5.96 -1.15 -18.45
N THR A 31 -6.50 -2.37 -18.35
CA THR A 31 -6.87 -2.97 -17.07
C THR A 31 -5.81 -3.95 -16.65
N TRP A 32 -5.24 -3.76 -15.47
CA TRP A 32 -4.13 -4.56 -14.97
C TRP A 32 -4.57 -5.38 -13.79
N ALA A 33 -4.37 -6.69 -13.86
CA ALA A 33 -4.61 -7.60 -12.76
C ALA A 33 -3.39 -7.66 -11.83
N LEU A 34 -3.61 -7.55 -10.52
CA LEU A 34 -2.53 -7.80 -9.54
C LEU A 34 -2.23 -9.30 -9.49
N GLY A 35 -0.96 -9.64 -9.64
CA GLY A 35 -0.45 -11.00 -9.57
C GLY A 35 0.29 -11.25 -8.25
N GLN A 36 1.51 -11.76 -8.37
CA GLN A 36 2.33 -12.13 -7.23
C GLN A 36 2.82 -10.88 -6.45
N LYS A 37 2.74 -10.92 -5.11
CA LYS A 37 3.46 -9.98 -4.26
C LYS A 37 4.95 -10.30 -4.27
N LEU A 38 5.75 -9.34 -4.71
CA LEU A 38 7.20 -9.45 -4.79
C LEU A 38 7.88 -8.97 -3.51
N ASN A 39 7.33 -7.93 -2.88
CA ASN A 39 7.88 -7.38 -1.66
C ASN A 39 6.81 -6.63 -0.87
N GLU A 40 6.99 -6.61 0.45
CA GLU A 40 6.21 -5.80 1.37
C GLU A 40 7.13 -5.16 2.40
N ARG A 41 6.81 -3.92 2.76
CA ARG A 41 7.40 -3.25 3.91
C ARG A 41 6.42 -2.24 4.47
N HIS A 42 6.64 -1.79 5.68
CA HIS A 42 5.85 -0.73 6.28
C HIS A 42 6.75 0.26 7.03
N ASP A 43 6.21 1.46 7.21
CA ASP A 43 6.75 2.48 8.09
C ASP A 43 5.60 2.85 9.01
N GLN A 44 5.65 2.32 10.24
CA GLN A 44 4.61 2.49 11.22
C GLN A 44 5.17 3.25 12.41
N SER A 45 4.68 4.47 12.61
CA SER A 45 5.01 5.29 13.76
C SER A 45 4.41 4.69 15.01
N THR A 46 5.01 4.94 16.16
CA THR A 46 4.38 4.76 17.47
C THR A 46 3.27 5.80 17.67
N LYS A 47 2.43 5.60 18.69
CA LYS A 47 1.43 6.60 19.09
C LYS A 47 2.11 7.93 19.43
N GLU A 48 3.20 7.88 20.19
CA GLU A 48 3.93 9.05 20.67
C GLU A 48 4.52 9.85 19.50
N GLU A 49 5.10 9.17 18.50
CA GLU A 49 5.61 9.82 17.29
C GLU A 49 4.49 10.44 16.44
N PHE A 50 3.35 9.74 16.32
CA PHE A 50 2.19 10.28 15.61
C PHE A 50 1.64 11.53 16.32
N GLU A 51 1.51 11.51 17.64
CA GLU A 51 1.02 12.64 18.43
C GLU A 51 2.01 13.83 18.43
N ALA A 52 3.32 13.56 18.43
CA ALA A 52 4.35 14.59 18.44
C ALA A 52 4.58 15.25 17.07
N TYR A 53 4.54 14.46 15.98
CA TYR A 53 4.98 14.92 14.66
C TYR A 53 3.87 14.90 13.59
N GLY A 54 2.73 14.25 13.86
CA GLY A 54 1.65 14.08 12.88
C GLY A 54 2.07 13.28 11.65
N ALA A 55 3.13 12.48 11.75
CA ALA A 55 3.70 11.76 10.62
C ALA A 55 2.75 10.59 10.21
N PRO A 56 2.33 10.52 8.93
CA PRO A 56 1.48 9.43 8.47
C PRO A 56 2.28 8.13 8.38
N SER A 57 1.70 7.04 8.87
CA SER A 57 2.22 5.68 8.68
C SER A 57 1.71 5.09 7.36
N ALA A 58 2.49 4.21 6.73
CA ALA A 58 2.07 3.53 5.51
C ALA A 58 2.70 2.13 5.34
N ALA A 59 1.94 1.24 4.71
CA ALA A 59 2.41 0.00 4.15
C ALA A 59 2.68 0.17 2.64
N TYR A 60 3.68 -0.54 2.15
CA TYR A 60 4.14 -0.46 0.77
C TYR A 60 4.26 -1.87 0.19
N GLY A 61 3.42 -2.17 -0.78
CA GLY A 61 3.44 -3.44 -1.52
C GLY A 61 4.02 -3.24 -2.91
N THR A 62 4.82 -4.19 -3.37
CA THR A 62 5.28 -4.29 -4.76
C THR A 62 4.76 -5.59 -5.36
N PHE A 63 4.10 -5.49 -6.50
CA PHE A 63 3.41 -6.59 -7.15
C PHE A 63 3.86 -6.71 -8.60
N GLU A 64 3.97 -7.94 -9.07
CA GLU A 64 3.88 -8.23 -10.49
C GLU A 64 2.42 -8.09 -10.92
N CYS A 65 2.17 -7.47 -12.07
CA CYS A 65 0.83 -7.35 -12.63
C CYS A 65 0.82 -7.66 -14.12
N PHE A 66 -0.34 -8.07 -14.61
CA PHE A 66 -0.54 -8.51 -15.99
C PHE A 66 -1.65 -7.69 -16.64
N ASN A 67 -1.47 -7.30 -17.90
CA ASN A 67 -2.56 -6.66 -18.64
C ASN A 67 -3.63 -7.69 -18.97
N VAL A 68 -4.88 -7.44 -18.57
CA VAL A 68 -6.02 -8.32 -18.83
C VAL A 68 -6.27 -8.48 -20.33
N ASP A 69 -6.05 -7.41 -21.10
CA ASP A 69 -6.28 -7.38 -22.54
C ASP A 69 -5.06 -7.86 -23.34
N GLY A 70 -3.91 -8.06 -22.66
CA GLY A 70 -2.62 -8.42 -23.25
C GLY A 70 -1.80 -9.32 -22.33
N PRO A 71 -2.06 -10.64 -22.27
CA PRO A 71 -1.50 -11.54 -21.25
C PRO A 71 0.04 -11.74 -21.31
N GLY A 72 0.71 -11.19 -22.34
CA GLY A 72 2.18 -11.13 -22.41
C GLY A 72 2.78 -9.84 -21.84
N GLU A 73 1.94 -8.87 -21.47
CA GLU A 73 2.38 -7.60 -20.89
C GLU A 73 2.44 -7.72 -19.37
N ILE A 74 3.67 -7.68 -18.86
CA ILE A 74 3.98 -7.72 -17.43
C ILE A 74 4.43 -6.33 -17.00
N ALA A 75 3.94 -5.88 -15.85
CA ALA A 75 4.36 -4.64 -15.23
C ALA A 75 4.62 -4.82 -13.73
N ILE A 76 5.24 -3.81 -13.13
CA ILE A 76 5.43 -3.71 -11.69
C ILE A 76 4.49 -2.65 -11.16
N MET A 77 3.62 -3.03 -10.23
CA MET A 77 2.78 -2.11 -9.49
C MET A 77 3.29 -1.90 -8.08
N LYS A 78 3.53 -0.65 -7.72
CA LYS A 78 3.89 -0.25 -6.35
C LYS A 78 2.70 0.45 -5.71
N ILE A 79 2.21 -0.12 -4.62
CA ILE A 79 1.04 0.36 -3.90
C ILE A 79 1.49 0.92 -2.56
N SER A 80 1.11 2.16 -2.27
CA SER A 80 1.29 2.78 -0.95
C SER A 80 -0.08 2.93 -0.30
N MET A 81 -0.29 2.25 0.83
CA MET A 81 -1.53 2.31 1.60
C MET A 81 -1.24 2.96 2.95
N GLN A 82 -2.00 3.97 3.32
CA GLN A 82 -1.88 4.54 4.66
C GLN A 82 -2.45 3.57 5.71
N ILE A 83 -1.71 3.45 6.80
CA ILE A 83 -2.06 2.59 7.92
C ILE A 83 -2.09 3.43 9.21
N PRO A 84 -2.83 2.97 10.24
CA PRO A 84 -2.70 3.47 11.61
C PRO A 84 -1.26 3.47 12.11
N TYR A 85 -0.96 4.30 13.10
CA TYR A 85 0.23 4.10 13.93
C TYR A 85 0.16 2.76 14.67
N ALA A 86 1.29 2.26 15.14
CA ALA A 86 1.41 1.00 15.86
C ALA A 86 0.70 1.11 17.22
N GLY A 87 -0.22 0.19 17.48
CA GLY A 87 -1.00 0.23 18.71
C GLY A 87 -1.82 -1.04 18.92
N PRO A 88 -2.47 -1.19 20.09
CA PRO A 88 -3.25 -2.37 20.39
C PRO A 88 -4.34 -2.56 19.34
N THR A 89 -4.49 -3.80 18.89
CA THR A 89 -5.33 -4.31 17.78
C THR A 89 -6.82 -3.92 17.85
N PHE A 90 -7.24 -3.22 18.91
CA PHE A 90 -8.63 -2.92 19.26
C PHE A 90 -9.02 -1.44 19.09
N GLN A 91 -8.25 -0.65 18.35
CA GLN A 91 -8.71 0.70 18.01
C GLN A 91 -9.93 0.64 17.08
N SER A 92 -10.98 1.41 17.39
CA SER A 92 -12.19 1.46 16.56
C SER A 92 -11.87 1.88 15.12
N ALA A 93 -12.66 1.42 14.14
CA ALA A 93 -12.49 1.83 12.73
C ALA A 93 -12.51 3.36 12.55
N ARG A 94 -13.33 4.06 13.33
CA ARG A 94 -13.39 5.54 13.37
C ARG A 94 -12.09 6.16 13.88
N THR A 95 -11.44 5.54 14.86
CA THR A 95 -10.15 6.00 15.40
C THR A 95 -9.05 5.83 14.35
N ARG A 96 -9.02 4.67 13.67
CA ARG A 96 -8.07 4.40 12.58
C ARG A 96 -8.24 5.35 11.40
N ALA A 97 -9.48 5.63 10.99
CA ALA A 97 -9.78 6.57 9.92
C ALA A 97 -9.42 8.05 10.25
N ARG A 98 -9.22 8.37 11.53
CA ARG A 98 -8.72 9.71 11.94
C ARG A 98 -7.20 9.83 11.86
N GLN A 99 -6.50 8.70 11.77
CA GLN A 99 -5.04 8.65 11.67
C GLN A 99 -4.56 8.66 10.22
N THR A 100 -5.46 8.41 9.26
CA THR A 100 -5.20 8.61 7.84
C THR A 100 -5.14 10.11 7.53
N SER A 101 -4.21 10.48 6.66
CA SER A 101 -3.90 11.83 6.24
C SER A 101 -4.11 11.97 4.73
N ASN A 102 -4.29 13.19 4.22
CA ASN A 102 -4.21 13.42 2.77
C ASN A 102 -2.76 13.58 2.28
N GLN A 103 -1.78 13.43 3.18
CA GLN A 103 -0.37 13.58 2.86
C GLN A 103 0.31 12.24 2.58
N LEU A 104 1.09 12.20 1.51
CA LEU A 104 1.97 11.07 1.21
C LEU A 104 3.17 11.04 2.17
N THR A 105 3.59 9.84 2.57
CA THR A 105 4.83 9.66 3.33
C THR A 105 6.03 10.17 2.54
N SER A 106 7.15 10.44 3.23
CA SER A 106 8.41 10.82 2.58
C SER A 106 8.85 9.77 1.54
N TYR A 107 8.63 8.49 1.85
CA TYR A 107 8.94 7.39 0.94
C TYR A 107 8.05 7.38 -0.30
N THR A 108 6.72 7.44 -0.16
CA THR A 108 5.83 7.46 -1.34
C THR A 108 6.11 8.66 -2.24
N ARG A 109 6.42 9.83 -1.64
CA ARG A 109 6.84 11.01 -2.43
C ARG A 109 8.13 10.76 -3.21
N SER A 110 9.09 10.06 -2.62
CA SER A 110 10.36 9.73 -3.27
C SER A 110 10.16 8.73 -4.41
N GLU A 111 9.34 7.70 -4.20
CA GLU A 111 8.98 6.73 -5.26
C GLU A 111 8.23 7.41 -6.41
N LEU A 112 7.27 8.29 -6.11
CA LEU A 112 6.54 9.03 -7.14
C LEU A 112 7.44 9.95 -7.97
N LYS A 113 8.46 10.57 -7.34
CA LYS A 113 9.45 11.37 -8.06
C LYS A 113 10.29 10.50 -9.00
N ARG A 114 10.74 9.34 -8.54
CA ARG A 114 11.53 8.38 -9.35
C ARG A 114 10.73 7.81 -10.51
N ALA A 115 9.41 7.64 -10.36
CA ALA A 115 8.55 7.16 -11.43
C ALA A 115 8.27 8.22 -12.53
N LYS A 116 8.54 9.51 -12.24
CA LYS A 116 8.30 10.63 -13.16
C LYS A 116 9.57 11.17 -13.82
N SER A 117 10.75 10.77 -13.34
CA SER A 117 12.05 11.13 -13.91
C SER A 117 12.44 10.17 -15.03
#